data_AF-A0A9D9ZEG5-F1
#
_entry.id   AF-A0A9D9ZEG5-F1
#
_cell.length_a   1.000
_cell.length_b   1.000
_cell.length_c   1.000
_cell.angle_alpha   90.00
_cell.angle_beta   90.00
_cell.angle_gamma   90.00
#
_symmetry.space_group_name_H-M   'P 1'
#
loop_
_entity.id
_entity.type
_entity.pdbx_description
1 polymer ?
#
loop_
_entity_poly.entity_id
_entity_poly.type
_entity_poly.pdbx_seq_one_letter_code
_entity_poly.pdbx_strand_id
1 'polypeptide(L)'
;MLALPSIAQNNVPKPLADVNNVVDLTLDSLNKTETARIPAGSSRNGSNPVLFLVGNSTMRNGTLGNGNNGQWGWGFFAHTFFDEKKITVENQALGGTSSRTFYNKLWPDVRKALKPGDWVIISIGHNDNGPYDSGRARASIPGVGYDSLNVTIKETGVKETVYTYGEYMRRFIRDCRAVGAHPILMSLTPRDAYDEKTGKIVRKIHTQWLMQVAAEEGVPFIDLNEISGKKLDGYSKWKEKYFFYQDHIHSSRFGAMMNARSAAEGIAMSDNPALKPLQNTLLPLELPTYKVQREKGKPVVWFTGDSTVKNTDKDKNGMWGLGSQAYTVFDKKKITCYNAAQAGRSTRTYLNEGRWDKVYNSLEPGDFVFIQFGHNDIGGIDKEKERGVIPGTADTCHVYKSAKDGTYELVYSFGWYLKKFIDDVREKGATPILVSLTPRNEWSNGKIERRNDSYGKWYRDVVSQTGVEFVDLHNIMADYLDKKCGSKAKADKYYNHDHTHSSLLGAKTNANNIAKGLKAIHSKLTGYLK
;
A
#
# COMPACT_ATOMS: atom_id res chain seq x y z
N MET A 1 45.00 21.86 -38.05
CA MET A 1 44.25 20.71 -37.49
C MET A 1 42.83 21.16 -37.23
N LEU A 2 41.88 20.48 -37.85
CA LEU A 2 40.46 20.80 -37.89
C LEU A 2 39.83 20.74 -36.49
N ALA A 3 39.12 21.80 -36.11
CA ALA A 3 38.21 21.79 -34.96
C ALA A 3 36.92 21.06 -35.35
N LEU A 4 36.58 20.00 -34.62
CA LEU A 4 35.29 19.32 -34.71
C LEU A 4 34.20 20.24 -34.12
N PRO A 5 33.05 20.42 -34.78
CA PRO A 5 31.96 21.24 -34.25
C PRO A 5 31.23 20.50 -33.12
N SER A 6 30.94 21.22 -32.05
CA SER A 6 30.07 20.76 -30.96
C SER A 6 28.68 20.46 -31.52
N ILE A 7 28.25 19.20 -31.42
CA ILE A 7 26.88 18.80 -31.72
C ILE A 7 25.97 19.52 -30.71
N ALA A 8 25.02 20.29 -31.24
CA ALA A 8 23.98 20.96 -30.47
C ALA A 8 23.22 19.93 -29.63
N GLN A 9 23.28 20.07 -28.29
CA GLN A 9 22.27 19.49 -27.42
C GLN A 9 20.95 20.20 -27.73
N ASN A 10 20.04 19.46 -28.35
CA ASN A 10 18.68 19.90 -28.65
C ASN A 10 18.04 20.54 -27.40
N ASN A 11 17.60 21.80 -27.56
CA ASN A 11 16.68 22.47 -26.66
C ASN A 11 15.35 21.70 -26.63
N VAL A 12 15.17 20.77 -25.69
CA VAL A 12 13.86 20.19 -25.42
C VAL A 12 13.01 21.27 -24.73
N PRO A 13 11.86 21.68 -25.29
CA PRO A 13 10.98 22.66 -24.66
C PRO A 13 10.59 22.19 -23.25
N LYS A 14 10.59 23.11 -22.28
CA LYS A 14 10.09 22.82 -20.93
C LYS A 14 8.64 22.29 -21.04
N PRO A 15 8.26 21.28 -20.24
CA PRO A 15 6.90 20.78 -20.23
C PRO A 15 5.91 21.92 -19.94
N LEU A 16 4.86 22.05 -20.75
CA LEU A 16 3.79 23.02 -20.51
C LEU A 16 3.16 22.73 -19.13
N ALA A 17 2.91 23.76 -18.33
CA ALA A 17 2.26 23.62 -17.03
C ALA A 17 0.81 23.11 -17.20
N ASP A 18 0.38 22.26 -16.26
CA ASP A 18 -0.95 21.65 -16.26
C ASP A 18 -1.81 22.31 -15.16
N VAL A 19 -3.11 22.53 -15.41
CA VAL A 19 -4.10 22.92 -14.39
C VAL A 19 -4.18 21.94 -13.22
N ASN A 20 -3.78 20.69 -13.44
CA ASN A 20 -3.67 19.64 -12.42
C ASN A 20 -2.21 19.36 -11.99
N ASN A 21 -1.23 20.18 -12.41
CA ASN A 21 0.20 20.00 -12.14
C ASN A 21 0.81 18.64 -12.59
N VAL A 22 0.21 17.93 -13.55
CA VAL A 22 0.79 16.71 -14.13
C VAL A 22 1.78 17.07 -15.24
N VAL A 23 3.01 16.54 -15.21
CA VAL A 23 4.12 16.96 -16.10
C VAL A 23 4.18 16.18 -17.45
N ASP A 24 3.30 15.21 -17.68
CA ASP A 24 3.63 14.01 -18.49
C ASP A 24 3.21 13.95 -19.99
N LEU A 25 3.32 15.03 -20.80
CA LEU A 25 2.90 14.95 -22.22
C LEU A 25 3.85 15.63 -23.22
N THR A 26 5.16 15.66 -22.95
CA THR A 26 6.14 16.06 -23.96
C THR A 26 6.44 14.92 -24.94
N LEU A 27 7.00 15.23 -26.13
CA LEU A 27 7.43 14.20 -27.09
C LEU A 27 8.41 13.20 -26.46
N ASP A 28 9.35 13.69 -25.64
CA ASP A 28 10.25 12.85 -24.85
C ASP A 28 9.51 11.94 -23.86
N SER A 29 8.38 12.39 -23.32
CA SER A 29 7.54 11.57 -22.44
C SER A 29 6.82 10.48 -23.24
N LEU A 30 6.39 10.76 -24.47
CA LEU A 30 5.80 9.74 -25.35
C LEU A 30 6.83 8.68 -25.77
N ASN A 31 8.04 9.08 -26.18
CA ASN A 31 9.11 8.15 -26.53
C ASN A 31 9.55 7.28 -25.32
N LYS A 32 9.64 7.88 -24.13
CA LYS A 32 9.87 7.14 -22.89
C LYS A 32 8.69 6.24 -22.52
N THR A 33 7.46 6.62 -22.89
CA THR A 33 6.28 5.78 -22.69
C THR A 33 6.31 4.57 -23.60
N GLU A 34 6.63 4.74 -24.88
CA GLU A 34 6.72 3.64 -25.85
C GLU A 34 7.74 2.59 -25.44
N THR A 35 8.80 2.99 -24.73
CA THR A 35 9.80 2.06 -24.18
C THR A 35 9.40 1.47 -22.82
N ALA A 36 8.65 2.20 -21.99
CA ALA A 36 8.28 1.75 -20.64
C ALA A 36 6.93 1.01 -20.56
N ARG A 37 6.04 1.20 -21.53
CA ARG A 37 4.74 0.54 -21.63
C ARG A 37 4.92 -0.68 -22.54
N ILE A 38 4.36 -1.81 -22.12
CA ILE A 38 4.44 -3.01 -22.96
C ILE A 38 3.62 -2.83 -24.24
N PRO A 39 4.06 -3.41 -25.38
CA PRO A 39 3.29 -3.36 -26.62
C PRO A 39 1.88 -3.91 -26.43
N ALA A 40 0.88 -3.30 -27.06
CA ALA A 40 -0.50 -3.73 -26.90
C ALA A 40 -0.69 -5.20 -27.33
N GLY A 41 -1.31 -5.99 -26.46
CA GLY A 41 -1.57 -7.42 -26.63
C GLY A 41 -0.37 -8.33 -26.37
N SER A 42 0.80 -7.79 -26.00
CA SER A 42 2.01 -8.58 -25.76
C SER A 42 1.93 -9.43 -24.51
N SER A 43 1.02 -9.13 -23.58
CA SER A 43 0.82 -9.96 -22.39
C SER A 43 0.08 -11.28 -22.68
N ARG A 44 -0.53 -11.41 -23.87
CA ARG A 44 -1.39 -12.55 -24.19
C ARG A 44 -0.65 -13.87 -24.08
N ASN A 45 -1.21 -14.79 -23.30
CA ASN A 45 -0.68 -16.13 -23.13
C ASN A 45 -1.58 -17.16 -23.85
N GLY A 46 -1.08 -17.70 -24.97
CA GLY A 46 -1.83 -18.67 -25.78
C GLY A 46 -3.16 -18.12 -26.29
N SER A 47 -4.24 -18.86 -26.06
CA SER A 47 -5.60 -18.49 -26.43
C SER A 47 -6.35 -17.74 -25.33
N ASN A 48 -5.72 -17.45 -24.19
CA ASN A 48 -6.40 -16.77 -23.09
C ASN A 48 -6.77 -15.33 -23.48
N PRO A 49 -7.92 -14.83 -22.99
CA PRO A 49 -8.26 -13.42 -23.13
C PRO A 49 -7.25 -12.53 -22.40
N VAL A 50 -7.18 -11.28 -22.82
CA VAL A 50 -6.45 -10.21 -22.14
C VAL A 50 -7.46 -9.24 -21.55
N LEU A 51 -7.23 -8.82 -20.29
CA LEU A 51 -7.90 -7.68 -19.68
C LEU A 51 -7.06 -6.43 -19.90
N PHE A 52 -7.45 -5.61 -20.87
CA PHE A 52 -6.85 -4.31 -21.13
C PHE A 52 -7.37 -3.26 -20.15
N LEU A 53 -6.46 -2.49 -19.56
CA LEU A 53 -6.79 -1.36 -18.69
C LEU A 53 -6.52 -0.05 -19.43
N VAL A 54 -7.57 0.74 -19.67
CA VAL A 54 -7.54 2.04 -20.33
C VAL A 54 -7.83 3.13 -19.31
N GLY A 55 -6.85 4.01 -19.07
CA GLY A 55 -6.97 5.01 -18.01
C GLY A 55 -5.85 6.05 -18.01
N ASN A 56 -5.84 6.83 -16.92
CA ASN A 56 -4.94 7.96 -16.70
C ASN A 56 -3.89 7.68 -15.59
N SER A 57 -3.33 8.74 -14.98
CA SER A 57 -2.29 8.66 -13.95
C SER A 57 -2.67 7.88 -12.69
N THR A 58 -3.96 7.79 -12.37
CA THR A 58 -4.45 6.99 -11.22
C THR A 58 -4.42 5.48 -11.49
N MET A 59 -4.38 5.07 -12.77
CA MET A 59 -4.25 3.68 -13.20
C MET A 59 -2.81 3.32 -13.60
N ARG A 60 -2.06 4.27 -14.19
CA ARG A 60 -0.61 4.18 -14.40
C ARG A 60 0.05 5.53 -14.15
N ASN A 61 0.75 5.67 -13.03
CA ASN A 61 1.33 6.96 -12.64
C ASN A 61 2.55 7.33 -13.50
N GLY A 62 2.56 8.57 -13.99
CA GLY A 62 3.66 9.11 -14.77
C GLY A 62 3.98 8.31 -16.04
N THR A 63 5.13 8.64 -16.63
CA THR A 63 5.59 8.08 -17.90
C THR A 63 6.00 6.61 -17.77
N LEU A 64 6.67 6.29 -16.65
CA LEU A 64 7.28 4.99 -16.41
C LEU A 64 6.32 4.01 -15.72
N GLY A 65 5.37 4.49 -14.90
CA GLY A 65 4.44 3.61 -14.20
C GLY A 65 5.09 2.67 -13.16
N ASN A 66 6.33 2.95 -12.74
CA ASN A 66 7.14 2.04 -11.92
C ASN A 66 7.38 2.54 -10.47
N GLY A 67 6.70 3.61 -10.07
CA GLY A 67 6.73 4.15 -8.71
C GLY A 67 8.04 4.84 -8.31
N ASN A 68 8.90 5.20 -9.26
CA ASN A 68 10.15 5.91 -8.98
C ASN A 68 9.99 7.30 -8.33
N ASN A 69 8.79 7.85 -8.35
CA ASN A 69 8.39 9.07 -7.67
C ASN A 69 7.55 8.81 -6.41
N GLY A 70 7.40 7.56 -5.96
CA GLY A 70 6.59 7.17 -4.79
C GLY A 70 5.09 7.05 -5.06
N GLN A 71 4.61 7.52 -6.22
CA GLN A 71 3.21 7.42 -6.61
C GLN A 71 2.99 6.16 -7.44
N TRP A 72 1.84 5.51 -7.23
CA TRP A 72 1.47 4.27 -7.92
C TRP A 72 0.09 4.39 -8.55
N GLY A 73 -0.07 3.81 -9.72
CA GLY A 73 -1.37 3.62 -10.35
C GLY A 73 -1.94 2.24 -10.03
N TRP A 74 -3.25 2.15 -9.80
CA TRP A 74 -3.88 0.89 -9.38
C TRP A 74 -3.77 -0.22 -10.43
N GLY A 75 -3.70 0.13 -11.72
CA GLY A 75 -3.52 -0.83 -12.80
C GLY A 75 -2.21 -1.59 -12.72
N PHE A 76 -1.20 -1.08 -12.01
CA PHE A 76 0.04 -1.82 -11.73
C PHE A 76 -0.23 -3.07 -10.88
N PHE A 77 -1.16 -3.00 -9.92
CA PHE A 77 -1.47 -4.09 -8.99
C PHE A 77 -2.66 -4.93 -9.43
N ALA A 78 -3.42 -4.53 -10.44
CA ALA A 78 -4.64 -5.22 -10.86
C ALA A 78 -4.43 -6.72 -11.16
N HIS A 79 -3.28 -7.09 -11.74
CA HIS A 79 -2.95 -8.48 -12.07
C HIS A 79 -2.96 -9.44 -10.87
N THR A 80 -2.75 -8.95 -9.64
CA THR A 80 -2.69 -9.81 -8.44
C THR A 80 -4.05 -10.38 -8.03
N PHE A 81 -5.14 -9.95 -8.68
CA PHE A 81 -6.51 -10.37 -8.38
C PHE A 81 -7.08 -11.32 -9.43
N PHE A 82 -6.30 -11.69 -10.45
CA PHE A 82 -6.74 -12.56 -11.54
C PHE A 82 -5.82 -13.78 -11.67
N ASP A 83 -6.41 -14.92 -12.01
CA ASP A 83 -5.71 -16.17 -12.31
C ASP A 83 -5.00 -16.05 -13.66
N GLU A 84 -3.67 -15.90 -13.63
CA GLU A 84 -2.80 -15.76 -14.80
C GLU A 84 -2.91 -16.93 -15.80
N LYS A 85 -3.41 -18.08 -15.35
CA LYS A 85 -3.66 -19.24 -16.22
C LYS A 85 -4.93 -19.11 -17.04
N LYS A 86 -5.81 -18.15 -16.70
CA LYS A 86 -7.10 -17.93 -17.37
C LYS A 86 -7.17 -16.59 -18.10
N ILE A 87 -6.47 -15.57 -17.61
CA ILE A 87 -6.47 -14.22 -18.18
C ILE A 87 -5.17 -13.50 -17.85
N THR A 88 -4.67 -12.66 -18.75
CA THR A 88 -3.58 -11.72 -18.44
C THR A 88 -4.11 -10.31 -18.29
N VAL A 89 -3.53 -9.52 -17.39
CA VAL A 89 -3.94 -8.12 -17.17
C VAL A 89 -2.90 -7.19 -17.77
N GLU A 90 -3.33 -6.33 -18.68
CA GLU A 90 -2.47 -5.46 -19.47
C GLU A 90 -2.77 -3.98 -19.20
N ASN A 91 -1.87 -3.33 -18.46
CA ASN A 91 -2.02 -1.92 -18.13
C ASN A 91 -1.57 -1.01 -19.28
N GLN A 92 -2.53 -0.62 -20.13
CA GLN A 92 -2.31 0.30 -21.25
C GLN A 92 -2.56 1.77 -20.89
N ALA A 93 -2.90 2.10 -19.63
CA ALA A 93 -3.08 3.47 -19.19
C ALA A 93 -1.81 4.33 -19.36
N LEU A 94 -1.97 5.65 -19.33
CA LEU A 94 -0.83 6.58 -19.31
C LEU A 94 -1.15 7.84 -18.49
N GLY A 95 -0.18 8.25 -17.66
CA GLY A 95 -0.20 9.51 -16.94
C GLY A 95 -0.53 10.71 -17.82
N GLY A 96 -1.34 11.63 -17.30
CA GLY A 96 -1.68 12.86 -18.01
C GLY A 96 -2.69 12.73 -19.17
N THR A 97 -3.12 11.52 -19.56
CA THR A 97 -4.12 11.34 -20.64
C THR A 97 -5.56 11.59 -20.20
N SER A 98 -6.35 12.19 -21.10
CA SER A 98 -7.82 12.28 -21.06
C SER A 98 -8.46 11.28 -22.02
N SER A 99 -9.79 11.14 -21.98
CA SER A 99 -10.53 10.30 -22.95
C SER A 99 -10.16 10.66 -24.40
N ARG A 100 -10.15 11.97 -24.73
CA ARG A 100 -9.73 12.50 -26.03
C ARG A 100 -8.31 12.09 -26.41
N THR A 101 -7.33 12.41 -25.57
CA THR A 101 -5.92 12.18 -25.95
C THR A 101 -5.57 10.70 -25.99
N PHE A 102 -6.16 9.89 -25.11
CA PHE A 102 -5.97 8.46 -25.14
C PHE A 102 -6.56 7.88 -26.42
N TYR A 103 -7.81 8.26 -26.76
CA TYR A 103 -8.48 7.79 -27.97
C TYR A 103 -7.70 8.16 -29.23
N ASN A 104 -7.19 9.39 -29.32
CA ASN A 104 -6.47 9.84 -30.52
C ASN A 104 -5.06 9.24 -30.64
N LYS A 105 -4.35 9.04 -29.52
CA LYS A 105 -2.90 8.74 -29.55
C LYS A 105 -2.52 7.32 -29.15
N LEU A 106 -3.25 6.69 -28.24
CA LEU A 106 -2.87 5.40 -27.63
C LEU A 106 -3.85 4.27 -27.93
N TRP A 107 -5.12 4.59 -28.11
CA TRP A 107 -6.15 3.63 -28.45
C TRP A 107 -5.95 2.91 -29.78
N PRO A 108 -5.40 3.52 -30.86
CA PRO A 108 -5.22 2.82 -32.13
C PRO A 108 -4.43 1.51 -32.00
N ASP A 109 -3.37 1.49 -31.19
CA ASP A 109 -2.56 0.29 -30.94
C ASP A 109 -3.32 -0.75 -30.12
N VAL A 110 -4.01 -0.32 -29.05
CA VAL A 110 -4.85 -1.21 -28.24
C VAL A 110 -5.94 -1.84 -29.08
N ARG A 111 -6.68 -1.03 -29.85
CA ARG A 111 -7.73 -1.47 -30.76
C ARG A 111 -7.23 -2.48 -31.79
N LYS A 112 -6.03 -2.28 -32.34
CA LYS A 112 -5.40 -3.23 -33.28
C LYS A 112 -5.04 -4.56 -32.60
N ALA A 113 -4.72 -4.54 -31.31
CA ALA A 113 -4.31 -5.72 -30.55
C ALA A 113 -5.47 -6.54 -29.95
N LEU A 114 -6.68 -5.95 -29.88
CA LEU A 114 -7.88 -6.62 -29.38
C LEU A 114 -8.22 -7.86 -30.21
N LYS A 115 -8.69 -8.89 -29.53
CA LYS A 115 -9.23 -10.14 -30.09
C LYS A 115 -10.61 -10.46 -29.49
N PRO A 116 -11.41 -11.31 -30.16
CA PRO A 116 -12.65 -11.79 -29.58
C PRO A 116 -12.46 -12.41 -28.19
N GLY A 117 -13.31 -12.05 -27.24
CA GLY A 117 -13.26 -12.52 -25.85
C GLY A 117 -12.36 -11.70 -24.91
N ASP A 118 -11.57 -10.74 -25.43
CA ASP A 118 -10.82 -9.82 -24.58
C ASP A 118 -11.74 -8.91 -23.77
N TRP A 119 -11.22 -8.39 -22.66
CA TRP A 119 -11.92 -7.46 -21.77
C TRP A 119 -11.25 -6.09 -21.81
N VAL A 120 -12.03 -5.02 -21.72
CA VAL A 120 -11.49 -3.66 -21.69
C VAL A 120 -12.15 -2.86 -20.57
N ILE A 121 -11.39 -2.58 -19.51
CA ILE A 121 -11.83 -1.62 -18.47
C ILE A 121 -11.47 -0.21 -18.92
N ILE A 122 -12.48 0.64 -19.05
CA ILE A 122 -12.34 2.05 -19.40
C ILE A 122 -12.62 2.86 -18.14
N SER A 123 -11.55 3.39 -17.52
CA SER A 123 -11.60 4.27 -16.34
C SER A 123 -10.71 5.49 -16.58
N ILE A 124 -11.23 6.46 -17.32
CA ILE A 124 -10.54 7.69 -17.73
C ILE A 124 -11.47 8.90 -17.57
N GLY A 125 -10.92 10.10 -17.28
CA GLY A 125 -11.73 11.26 -16.92
C GLY A 125 -11.04 12.33 -16.06
N HIS A 126 -9.98 12.00 -15.31
CA HIS A 126 -9.34 12.98 -14.41
C HIS A 126 -8.71 14.18 -15.14
N ASN A 127 -8.37 14.03 -16.42
CA ASN A 127 -7.71 15.03 -17.25
C ASN A 127 -8.61 15.57 -18.37
N ASP A 128 -9.91 15.31 -18.30
CA ASP A 128 -10.89 15.68 -19.34
C ASP A 128 -11.36 17.15 -19.26
N ASN A 129 -10.81 17.91 -18.31
CA ASN A 129 -11.00 19.36 -18.20
C ASN A 129 -9.82 20.13 -18.82
N GLY A 130 -9.97 21.44 -18.97
CA GLY A 130 -8.93 22.36 -19.42
C GLY A 130 -9.22 22.97 -20.80
N PRO A 131 -8.21 23.53 -21.48
CA PRO A 131 -8.38 24.14 -22.80
C PRO A 131 -8.62 23.08 -23.90
N TYR A 132 -9.38 23.47 -24.92
CA TYR A 132 -9.63 22.63 -26.09
C TYR A 132 -8.55 22.75 -27.18
N ASP A 133 -7.91 23.92 -27.29
CA ASP A 133 -7.10 24.32 -28.45
C ASP A 133 -5.71 24.89 -28.09
N SER A 134 -5.35 24.95 -26.81
CA SER A 134 -4.11 25.57 -26.34
C SER A 134 -3.46 24.78 -25.20
N GLY A 135 -2.18 25.05 -24.97
CA GLY A 135 -1.38 24.39 -23.94
C GLY A 135 -1.45 22.87 -24.03
N ARG A 136 -1.85 22.22 -22.92
CA ARG A 136 -2.21 20.80 -22.91
C ARG A 136 -3.67 20.63 -23.32
N ALA A 137 -3.93 20.68 -24.63
CA ALA A 137 -5.25 20.50 -25.23
C ALA A 137 -5.78 19.07 -25.04
N ARG A 138 -6.39 18.80 -23.87
CA ARG A 138 -6.87 17.47 -23.46
C ARG A 138 -8.36 17.40 -23.23
N ALA A 139 -9.02 18.54 -23.10
CA ALA A 139 -10.41 18.57 -22.68
C ALA A 139 -11.31 17.84 -23.67
N SER A 140 -12.30 17.13 -23.13
CA SER A 140 -13.50 16.68 -23.84
C SER A 140 -14.66 17.62 -23.49
N ILE A 141 -15.71 17.65 -24.31
CA ILE A 141 -16.89 18.47 -24.02
C ILE A 141 -17.62 17.82 -22.82
N PRO A 142 -17.93 18.55 -21.73
CA PRO A 142 -18.61 17.98 -20.58
C PRO A 142 -19.96 17.35 -20.92
N GLY A 143 -20.29 16.23 -20.28
CA GLY A 143 -21.59 15.58 -20.40
C GLY A 143 -21.62 14.35 -21.31
N VAL A 144 -22.84 13.87 -21.52
CA VAL A 144 -23.16 12.58 -22.17
C VAL A 144 -23.74 12.72 -23.57
N GLY A 145 -23.88 13.96 -24.07
CA GLY A 145 -24.47 14.25 -25.39
C GLY A 145 -23.61 13.75 -26.55
N TYR A 146 -23.91 14.23 -27.76
CA TYR A 146 -23.20 13.85 -29.00
C TYR A 146 -22.50 15.04 -29.66
N ASP A 147 -22.35 16.15 -28.92
CA ASP A 147 -21.75 17.37 -29.44
C ASP A 147 -20.30 17.15 -29.87
N SER A 148 -19.88 17.95 -30.84
CA SER A 148 -18.50 17.99 -31.29
C SER A 148 -18.05 19.41 -31.59
N LEU A 149 -16.74 19.64 -31.48
CA LEU A 149 -16.08 20.90 -31.72
C LEU A 149 -14.83 20.65 -32.55
N ASN A 150 -14.70 21.32 -33.70
CA ASN A 150 -13.45 21.33 -34.45
C ASN A 150 -12.51 22.39 -33.87
N VAL A 151 -11.30 21.97 -33.52
CA VAL A 151 -10.26 22.85 -32.97
C VAL A 151 -8.99 22.77 -33.80
N THR A 152 -8.21 23.84 -33.77
CA THR A 152 -6.83 23.85 -34.27
C THR A 152 -5.92 24.10 -33.07
N ILE A 153 -5.04 23.16 -32.76
CA ILE A 153 -4.11 23.29 -31.64
C ILE A 153 -3.14 24.44 -31.94
N LYS A 154 -3.15 25.49 -31.13
CA LYS A 154 -2.38 26.72 -31.37
C LYS A 154 -0.90 26.47 -31.48
N GLU A 155 -0.39 25.51 -30.72
CA GLU A 155 1.03 25.19 -30.64
C GLU A 155 1.54 24.34 -31.81
N THR A 156 0.67 23.56 -32.46
CA THR A 156 1.10 22.57 -33.49
C THR A 156 0.40 22.74 -34.84
N GLY A 157 -0.67 23.54 -34.91
CA GLY A 157 -1.52 23.66 -36.11
C GLY A 157 -2.37 22.41 -36.40
N VAL A 158 -2.28 21.36 -35.57
CA VAL A 158 -3.04 20.12 -35.76
C VAL A 158 -4.53 20.41 -35.61
N LYS A 159 -5.32 19.97 -36.60
CA LYS A 159 -6.78 20.04 -36.54
C LYS A 159 -7.34 18.77 -35.94
N GLU A 160 -8.21 18.91 -34.94
CA GLU A 160 -8.85 17.78 -34.27
C GLU A 160 -10.34 18.05 -34.07
N THR A 161 -11.15 16.99 -34.09
CA THR A 161 -12.54 17.04 -33.61
C THR A 161 -12.59 16.56 -32.16
N VAL A 162 -13.04 17.44 -31.28
CA VAL A 162 -13.31 17.18 -29.87
C VAL A 162 -14.74 16.72 -29.73
N TYR A 163 -14.99 15.62 -29.03
CA TYR A 163 -16.33 15.13 -28.72
C TYR A 163 -16.67 15.31 -27.24
N THR A 164 -17.94 15.09 -26.90
CA THR A 164 -18.35 14.94 -25.50
C THR A 164 -17.64 13.76 -24.83
N TYR A 165 -17.50 13.83 -23.52
CA TYR A 165 -17.00 12.72 -22.72
C TYR A 165 -17.79 11.44 -22.98
N GLY A 166 -19.12 11.52 -23.01
CA GLY A 166 -19.99 10.38 -23.33
C GLY A 166 -19.75 9.80 -24.72
N GLU A 167 -19.59 10.64 -25.74
CA GLU A 167 -19.30 10.15 -27.10
C GLU A 167 -17.93 9.45 -27.20
N TYR A 168 -16.90 9.92 -26.48
CA TYR A 168 -15.64 9.16 -26.40
C TYR A 168 -15.84 7.78 -25.76
N MET A 169 -16.64 7.68 -24.68
CA MET A 169 -16.95 6.38 -24.06
C MET A 169 -17.68 5.45 -25.04
N ARG A 170 -18.68 5.96 -25.77
CA ARG A 170 -19.39 5.20 -26.81
C ARG A 170 -18.47 4.73 -27.93
N ARG A 171 -17.47 5.52 -28.32
CA ARG A 171 -16.48 5.13 -29.32
C ARG A 171 -15.59 3.99 -28.84
N PHE A 172 -15.08 4.04 -27.60
CA PHE A 172 -14.36 2.90 -27.03
C PHE A 172 -15.22 1.63 -27.03
N ILE A 173 -16.49 1.74 -26.60
CA ILE A 173 -17.45 0.62 -26.58
C ILE A 173 -17.67 0.05 -27.99
N ARG A 174 -17.92 0.92 -28.97
CA ARG A 174 -18.15 0.54 -30.38
C ARG A 174 -16.95 -0.20 -30.95
N ASP A 175 -15.75 0.31 -30.72
CA ASP A 175 -14.52 -0.29 -31.19
C ASP A 175 -14.26 -1.66 -30.53
N CYS A 176 -14.56 -1.82 -29.23
CA CYS A 176 -14.47 -3.13 -28.56
C CYS A 176 -15.45 -4.14 -29.17
N ARG A 177 -16.70 -3.74 -29.38
CA ARG A 177 -17.75 -4.60 -29.93
C ARG A 177 -17.44 -5.06 -31.35
N ALA A 178 -16.87 -4.18 -32.17
CA ALA A 178 -16.52 -4.47 -33.56
C ALA A 178 -15.57 -5.67 -33.72
N VAL A 179 -14.80 -6.00 -32.68
CA VAL A 179 -13.84 -7.12 -32.66
C VAL A 179 -14.24 -8.22 -31.68
N GLY A 180 -15.45 -8.17 -31.11
CA GLY A 180 -15.94 -9.16 -30.15
C GLY A 180 -15.30 -9.07 -28.76
N ALA A 181 -14.72 -7.93 -28.38
CA ALA A 181 -14.24 -7.66 -27.03
C ALA A 181 -15.36 -7.12 -26.13
N HIS A 182 -15.18 -7.24 -24.82
CA HIS A 182 -16.16 -6.91 -23.78
C HIS A 182 -15.75 -5.62 -23.03
N PRO A 183 -16.36 -4.47 -23.35
CA PRO A 183 -16.08 -3.22 -22.64
C PRO A 183 -16.76 -3.19 -21.27
N ILE A 184 -16.07 -2.59 -20.30
CA ILE A 184 -16.57 -2.28 -18.95
C ILE A 184 -16.30 -0.81 -18.68
N LEU A 185 -17.33 -0.05 -18.34
CA LEU A 185 -17.16 1.31 -17.85
C LEU A 185 -16.90 1.27 -16.34
N MET A 186 -15.84 1.92 -15.89
CA MET A 186 -15.48 1.96 -14.48
C MET A 186 -15.22 3.41 -14.06
N SER A 187 -15.88 3.83 -12.98
CA SER A 187 -15.74 5.21 -12.48
C SER A 187 -14.32 5.49 -12.00
N LEU A 188 -13.97 6.77 -11.92
CA LEU A 188 -12.66 7.23 -11.45
C LEU A 188 -12.42 6.89 -9.97
N THR A 189 -11.15 6.78 -9.57
CA THR A 189 -10.79 6.70 -8.15
C THR A 189 -11.20 7.97 -7.40
N PRO A 190 -11.48 7.89 -6.09
CA PRO A 190 -11.67 9.07 -5.26
C PRO A 190 -10.39 9.93 -5.19
N ARG A 191 -10.56 11.19 -4.82
CA ARG A 191 -9.47 12.13 -4.49
C ARG A 191 -9.44 12.35 -2.98
N ASP A 192 -8.33 12.82 -2.45
CA ASP A 192 -8.26 13.38 -1.09
C ASP A 192 -8.99 14.74 -1.09
N ALA A 193 -10.31 14.66 -1.00
CA ALA A 193 -11.20 15.82 -1.02
C ALA A 193 -12.42 15.50 -0.15
N TYR A 194 -12.68 16.34 0.84
CA TYR A 194 -13.72 16.11 1.83
C TYR A 194 -14.90 17.06 1.65
N ASP A 195 -16.09 16.54 1.87
CA ASP A 195 -17.26 17.35 2.15
C ASP A 195 -17.21 17.73 3.64
N GLU A 196 -17.08 19.02 3.92
CA GLU A 196 -16.96 19.55 5.30
C GLU A 196 -18.20 19.25 6.15
N LYS A 197 -19.39 19.13 5.55
CA LYS A 197 -20.63 18.87 6.28
C LYS A 197 -20.74 17.41 6.72
N THR A 198 -20.26 16.50 5.88
CA THR A 198 -20.37 15.06 6.13
C THR A 198 -19.10 14.44 6.71
N GLY A 199 -17.95 15.11 6.56
CA GLY A 199 -16.63 14.59 6.90
C GLY A 199 -16.12 13.49 5.96
N LYS A 200 -16.86 13.19 4.88
CA LYS A 200 -16.61 12.08 3.94
C LYS A 200 -15.95 12.54 2.65
N ILE A 201 -15.34 11.60 1.93
CA ILE A 201 -14.71 11.82 0.64
C ILE A 201 -15.78 12.18 -0.42
N VAL A 202 -15.53 13.24 -1.18
CA VAL A 202 -16.42 13.70 -2.25
C VAL A 202 -16.47 12.69 -3.41
N ARG A 203 -17.69 12.27 -3.78
CA ARG A 203 -17.90 11.45 -4.98
C ARG A 203 -18.00 12.30 -6.24
N LYS A 204 -17.43 11.83 -7.36
CA LYS A 204 -17.32 12.62 -8.60
C LYS A 204 -18.58 12.52 -9.47
N ILE A 205 -19.00 13.64 -10.06
CA ILE A 205 -20.12 13.67 -11.02
C ILE A 205 -19.87 12.84 -12.29
N HIS A 206 -18.61 12.63 -12.67
CA HIS A 206 -18.24 11.78 -13.82
C HIS A 206 -18.74 10.34 -13.65
N THR A 207 -18.91 9.88 -12.41
CA THR A 207 -19.56 8.59 -12.10
C THR A 207 -20.97 8.53 -12.69
N GLN A 208 -21.76 9.60 -12.56
CA GLN A 208 -23.13 9.64 -13.08
C GLN A 208 -23.16 9.61 -14.62
N TRP A 209 -22.23 10.30 -15.29
CA TRP A 209 -22.12 10.25 -16.75
C TRP A 209 -21.75 8.85 -17.25
N LEU A 210 -20.78 8.18 -16.60
CA LEU A 210 -20.42 6.81 -16.94
C LEU A 210 -21.58 5.84 -16.70
N MET A 211 -22.30 5.98 -15.58
CA MET A 211 -23.51 5.19 -15.30
C MET A 211 -24.55 5.35 -16.41
N GLN A 212 -24.82 6.58 -16.82
CA GLN A 212 -25.79 6.86 -17.88
C GLN A 212 -25.36 6.23 -19.20
N VAL A 213 -24.12 6.46 -19.66
CA VAL A 213 -23.62 5.87 -20.90
C VAL A 213 -23.61 4.34 -20.83
N ALA A 214 -23.25 3.76 -19.69
CA ALA A 214 -23.27 2.31 -19.51
C ALA A 214 -24.67 1.72 -19.63
N ALA A 215 -25.67 2.39 -19.06
CA ALA A 215 -27.07 2.01 -19.15
C ALA A 215 -27.60 2.12 -20.59
N GLU A 216 -27.31 3.24 -21.27
CA GLU A 216 -27.72 3.48 -22.66
C GLU A 216 -27.08 2.47 -23.63
N GLU A 217 -25.80 2.18 -23.45
CA GLU A 217 -25.07 1.25 -24.30
C GLU A 217 -25.28 -0.21 -23.91
N GLY A 218 -25.84 -0.51 -22.73
CA GLY A 218 -26.00 -1.87 -22.23
C GLY A 218 -24.67 -2.57 -21.95
N VAL A 219 -23.70 -1.86 -21.35
CA VAL A 219 -22.40 -2.41 -20.93
C VAL A 219 -22.29 -2.43 -19.40
N PRO A 220 -21.49 -3.33 -18.80
CA PRO A 220 -21.27 -3.33 -17.36
C PRO A 220 -20.68 -2.01 -16.85
N PHE A 221 -21.18 -1.56 -15.70
CA PHE A 221 -20.66 -0.43 -14.95
C PHE A 221 -20.19 -0.86 -13.56
N ILE A 222 -18.98 -0.42 -13.18
CA ILE A 222 -18.42 -0.62 -11.84
C ILE A 222 -18.12 0.73 -11.18
N ASP A 223 -18.74 1.00 -10.03
CA ASP A 223 -18.52 2.24 -9.25
C ASP A 223 -17.29 2.14 -8.33
N LEU A 224 -16.10 2.14 -8.93
CA LEU A 224 -14.84 2.22 -8.19
C LEU A 224 -14.75 3.45 -7.27
N ASN A 225 -15.42 4.57 -7.62
CA ASN A 225 -15.41 5.79 -6.83
C ASN A 225 -16.08 5.58 -5.48
N GLU A 226 -17.25 4.94 -5.49
CA GLU A 226 -17.99 4.60 -4.29
C GLU A 226 -17.31 3.50 -3.48
N ILE A 227 -16.87 2.41 -4.13
CA ILE A 227 -16.25 1.28 -3.42
C ILE A 227 -14.98 1.72 -2.70
N SER A 228 -14.09 2.45 -3.37
CA SER A 228 -12.88 2.98 -2.74
C SER A 228 -13.17 4.11 -1.77
N GLY A 229 -14.08 5.02 -2.11
CA GLY A 229 -14.45 6.13 -1.25
C GLY A 229 -15.02 5.67 0.09
N LYS A 230 -15.84 4.61 0.10
CA LYS A 230 -16.42 4.03 1.31
C LYS A 230 -15.36 3.46 2.25
N LYS A 231 -14.27 2.91 1.71
CA LYS A 231 -13.12 2.46 2.52
C LYS A 231 -12.42 3.64 3.16
N LEU A 232 -12.15 4.69 2.40
CA LEU A 232 -11.52 5.91 2.91
C LEU A 232 -12.38 6.60 3.99
N ASP A 233 -13.70 6.62 3.81
CA ASP A 233 -14.65 7.15 4.80
C ASP A 233 -14.61 6.39 6.15
N GLY A 234 -14.12 5.15 6.14
CA GLY A 234 -13.97 4.31 7.33
C GLY A 234 -12.63 4.47 8.05
N TYR A 235 -11.67 5.20 7.47
CA TYR A 235 -10.33 5.38 8.05
C TYR A 235 -10.23 6.65 8.89
N SER A 236 -9.25 6.67 9.81
CA SER A 236 -8.81 7.92 10.44
C SER A 236 -8.26 8.88 9.37
N LYS A 237 -8.35 10.20 9.59
CA LYS A 237 -7.76 11.20 8.68
C LYS A 237 -6.25 11.01 8.50
N TRP A 238 -5.56 10.57 9.55
CA TRP A 238 -4.13 10.29 9.48
C TRP A 238 -3.85 9.07 8.60
N LYS A 239 -4.68 8.02 8.69
CA LYS A 239 -4.57 6.83 7.85
C LYS A 239 -4.88 7.11 6.39
N GLU A 240 -5.97 7.79 6.11
CA GLU A 240 -6.36 8.15 4.75
C GLU A 240 -5.27 8.94 4.04
N LYS A 241 -4.64 9.92 4.71
CA LYS A 241 -3.61 10.79 4.12
C LYS A 241 -2.47 10.02 3.43
N TYR A 242 -2.03 8.89 3.97
CA TYR A 242 -0.94 8.11 3.37
C TYR A 242 -1.38 7.20 2.22
N PHE A 243 -2.68 7.14 1.89
CA PHE A 243 -3.16 6.50 0.66
C PHE A 243 -2.89 7.38 -0.56
N PHE A 244 -2.66 8.68 -0.34
CA PHE A 244 -2.22 9.65 -1.33
C PHE A 244 -0.75 10.05 -1.10
N TYR A 245 -0.08 10.54 -2.13
CA TYR A 245 1.32 10.96 -2.01
C TYR A 245 1.62 12.19 -2.86
N GLN A 246 2.23 13.20 -2.22
CA GLN A 246 2.59 14.53 -2.75
C GLN A 246 1.42 15.44 -3.16
N ASP A 247 0.27 14.89 -3.56
CA ASP A 247 -0.91 15.64 -3.95
C ASP A 247 -2.20 14.89 -3.61
N HIS A 248 -3.35 15.51 -3.93
CA HIS A 248 -4.69 15.01 -3.58
C HIS A 248 -5.30 14.05 -4.63
N ILE A 249 -4.52 13.59 -5.61
CA ILE A 249 -5.01 12.78 -6.74
C ILE A 249 -4.28 11.45 -6.80
N HIS A 250 -2.95 11.48 -6.70
CA HIS A 250 -2.12 10.33 -6.96
C HIS A 250 -1.91 9.51 -5.69
N SER A 251 -2.18 8.22 -5.82
CA SER A 251 -2.06 7.29 -4.72
C SER A 251 -0.62 6.94 -4.41
N SER A 252 -0.33 6.70 -3.13
CA SER A 252 0.82 5.90 -2.71
C SER A 252 0.61 4.43 -3.11
N ARG A 253 1.57 3.55 -2.79
CA ARG A 253 1.39 2.10 -2.95
C ARG A 253 0.14 1.58 -2.21
N PHE A 254 -0.16 2.10 -1.02
CA PHE A 254 -1.34 1.69 -0.25
C PHE A 254 -2.64 2.04 -0.96
N GLY A 255 -2.76 3.27 -1.46
CA GLY A 255 -3.93 3.71 -2.23
C GLY A 255 -4.11 2.95 -3.53
N ALA A 256 -3.03 2.72 -4.27
CA ALA A 256 -3.07 2.00 -5.54
C ALA A 256 -3.50 0.54 -5.35
N MET A 257 -2.96 -0.15 -4.34
CA MET A 257 -3.37 -1.52 -4.00
C MET A 257 -4.83 -1.57 -3.52
N MET A 258 -5.27 -0.61 -2.70
CA MET A 258 -6.66 -0.51 -2.26
C MET A 258 -7.61 -0.34 -3.45
N ASN A 259 -7.28 0.55 -4.38
CA ASN A 259 -8.07 0.80 -5.59
C ASN A 259 -8.10 -0.42 -6.52
N ALA A 260 -6.98 -1.13 -6.68
CA ALA A 260 -6.94 -2.37 -7.45
C ALA A 260 -7.84 -3.46 -6.83
N ARG A 261 -7.80 -3.59 -5.50
CA ARG A 261 -8.72 -4.48 -4.78
C ARG A 261 -10.18 -4.06 -4.93
N SER A 262 -10.49 -2.76 -4.80
CA SER A 262 -11.84 -2.22 -5.01
C SER A 262 -12.36 -2.51 -6.42
N ALA A 263 -11.51 -2.43 -7.44
CA ALA A 263 -11.90 -2.77 -8.81
C ALA A 263 -12.25 -4.26 -8.94
N ALA A 264 -11.43 -5.15 -8.37
CA ALA A 264 -11.70 -6.59 -8.34
C ALA A 264 -12.96 -6.94 -7.53
N GLU A 265 -13.16 -6.32 -6.37
CA GLU A 265 -14.39 -6.46 -5.56
C GLU A 265 -15.62 -5.98 -6.33
N GLY A 266 -15.52 -4.85 -7.03
CA GLY A 266 -16.61 -4.35 -7.87
C GLY A 266 -17.01 -5.34 -8.97
N ILE A 267 -16.02 -5.93 -9.65
CA ILE A 267 -16.27 -7.00 -10.62
C ILE A 267 -16.92 -8.21 -9.94
N ALA A 268 -16.40 -8.67 -8.81
CA ALA A 268 -16.91 -9.84 -8.08
C ALA A 268 -18.35 -9.65 -7.58
N MET A 269 -18.68 -8.44 -7.10
CA MET A 269 -19.98 -8.11 -6.51
C MET A 269 -21.04 -7.71 -7.54
N SER A 270 -20.67 -7.55 -8.80
CA SER A 270 -21.63 -7.14 -9.82
C SER A 270 -22.61 -8.26 -10.17
N ASP A 271 -23.90 -7.92 -10.17
CA ASP A 271 -24.97 -8.81 -10.62
C ASP A 271 -25.15 -8.81 -12.15
N ASN A 272 -24.37 -8.02 -12.89
CA ASN A 272 -24.48 -7.97 -14.34
C ASN A 272 -24.04 -9.33 -14.95
N PRO A 273 -24.94 -10.06 -15.64
CA PRO A 273 -24.64 -11.40 -16.13
C PRO A 273 -23.51 -11.41 -17.17
N ALA A 274 -23.29 -10.30 -17.88
CA ALA A 274 -22.19 -10.19 -18.83
C ALA A 274 -20.83 -10.34 -18.15
N LEU A 275 -20.68 -10.00 -16.86
CA LEU A 275 -19.41 -10.12 -16.15
C LEU A 275 -19.08 -11.53 -15.66
N LYS A 276 -20.01 -12.50 -15.74
CA LYS A 276 -19.79 -13.87 -15.22
C LYS A 276 -18.51 -14.53 -15.74
N PRO A 277 -18.15 -14.46 -17.04
CA PRO A 277 -16.91 -15.04 -17.52
C PRO A 277 -15.66 -14.37 -16.91
N LEU A 278 -15.66 -13.05 -16.73
CA LEU A 278 -14.56 -12.34 -16.06
C LEU A 278 -14.51 -12.66 -14.56
N GLN A 279 -15.65 -12.79 -13.89
CA GLN A 279 -15.71 -13.18 -12.48
C GLN A 279 -15.05 -14.55 -12.24
N ASN A 280 -15.18 -15.49 -13.19
CA ASN A 280 -14.58 -16.83 -13.11
C ASN A 280 -13.04 -16.83 -13.25
N THR A 281 -12.44 -15.70 -13.60
CA THR A 281 -10.98 -15.54 -13.65
C THR A 281 -10.41 -14.84 -12.43
N LEU A 282 -11.25 -14.34 -11.50
CA LEU A 282 -10.80 -13.75 -10.25
C LEU A 282 -10.20 -14.79 -9.31
N LEU A 283 -9.15 -14.39 -8.60
CA LEU A 283 -8.64 -15.11 -7.44
C LEU A 283 -9.54 -14.86 -6.22
N PRO A 284 -9.49 -15.73 -5.19
CA PRO A 284 -10.20 -15.51 -3.94
C PRO A 284 -9.86 -14.15 -3.33
N LEU A 285 -10.89 -13.35 -3.02
CA LEU A 285 -10.74 -11.98 -2.53
C LEU A 285 -10.76 -11.89 -0.99
N GLU A 286 -10.86 -13.02 -0.30
CA GLU A 286 -10.82 -13.08 1.17
C GLU A 286 -9.52 -12.46 1.68
N LEU A 287 -9.66 -11.62 2.71
CA LEU A 287 -8.53 -11.01 3.37
C LEU A 287 -7.72 -12.09 4.11
N PRO A 288 -6.38 -12.09 4.01
CA PRO A 288 -5.56 -13.11 4.64
C PRO A 288 -5.62 -12.95 6.16
N THR A 289 -5.82 -14.06 6.88
CA THR A 289 -5.88 -14.11 8.35
C THR A 289 -4.95 -15.17 8.93
N TYR A 290 -4.69 -15.09 10.22
CA TYR A 290 -4.11 -16.18 11.00
C TYR A 290 -5.22 -17.10 11.52
N LYS A 291 -4.97 -18.40 11.49
CA LYS A 291 -5.85 -19.38 12.12
C LYS A 291 -5.63 -19.36 13.63
N VAL A 292 -6.48 -18.62 14.35
CA VAL A 292 -6.50 -18.57 15.82
C VAL A 292 -7.71 -19.31 16.34
N GLN A 293 -7.50 -20.15 17.36
CA GLN A 293 -8.59 -20.78 18.08
C GLN A 293 -9.23 -19.74 19.01
N ARG A 294 -10.41 -19.25 18.62
CA ARG A 294 -11.21 -18.32 19.41
C ARG A 294 -12.19 -19.08 20.29
N GLU A 295 -12.31 -18.65 21.54
CA GLU A 295 -13.29 -19.14 22.51
C GLU A 295 -14.19 -17.97 22.92
N LYS A 296 -15.51 -18.19 23.02
CA LYS A 296 -16.47 -17.13 23.34
C LYS A 296 -16.12 -16.48 24.70
N GLY A 297 -16.02 -15.15 24.72
CA GLY A 297 -15.69 -14.38 25.92
C GLY A 297 -14.21 -14.37 26.31
N LYS A 298 -13.34 -14.98 25.48
CA LYS A 298 -11.91 -15.07 25.72
C LYS A 298 -11.15 -14.26 24.66
N PRO A 299 -10.58 -13.08 25.00
CA PRO A 299 -9.85 -12.29 24.04
C PRO A 299 -8.55 -12.97 23.62
N VAL A 300 -7.96 -12.50 22.52
CA VAL A 300 -6.63 -12.90 22.07
C VAL A 300 -5.62 -11.81 22.41
N VAL A 301 -4.49 -12.19 22.99
CA VAL A 301 -3.28 -11.34 23.04
C VAL A 301 -2.32 -11.76 21.93
N TRP A 302 -2.13 -10.86 20.98
CA TRP A 302 -1.27 -11.02 19.82
C TRP A 302 0.13 -10.51 20.14
N PHE A 303 1.14 -11.33 19.91
CA PHE A 303 2.54 -10.92 19.98
C PHE A 303 3.04 -10.66 18.57
N THR A 304 3.38 -9.41 18.27
CA THR A 304 4.02 -9.02 17.00
C THR A 304 5.42 -8.49 17.28
N GLY A 305 6.36 -8.85 16.41
CA GLY A 305 7.75 -8.47 16.61
C GLY A 305 8.73 -9.34 15.83
N ASP A 306 9.97 -9.31 16.29
CA ASP A 306 11.12 -9.94 15.64
C ASP A 306 11.60 -11.23 16.33
N SER A 307 12.89 -11.57 16.18
CA SER A 307 13.51 -12.77 16.73
C SER A 307 13.58 -12.81 18.25
N THR A 308 13.42 -11.67 18.93
CA THR A 308 13.33 -11.58 20.40
C THR A 308 11.93 -11.90 20.92
N VAL A 309 10.92 -11.91 20.03
CA VAL A 309 9.53 -12.29 20.33
C VAL A 309 9.21 -13.71 19.86
N LYS A 310 9.74 -14.14 18.71
CA LYS A 310 9.63 -15.52 18.21
C LYS A 310 10.92 -15.99 17.57
N ASN A 311 11.37 -17.18 17.95
CA ASN A 311 12.57 -17.79 17.37
C ASN A 311 12.32 -19.26 17.03
N THR A 312 13.34 -20.12 17.05
CA THR A 312 13.17 -21.55 16.80
C THR A 312 12.33 -22.23 17.89
N ASP A 313 12.46 -21.80 19.15
CA ASP A 313 11.58 -22.14 20.28
C ASP A 313 11.34 -23.65 20.49
N LYS A 314 12.36 -24.47 20.20
CA LYS A 314 12.27 -25.95 20.24
C LYS A 314 13.30 -26.62 21.14
N ASP A 315 14.52 -26.08 21.19
CA ASP A 315 15.61 -26.64 21.99
C ASP A 315 15.77 -25.83 23.28
N LYS A 316 15.84 -26.50 24.44
CA LYS A 316 16.11 -25.87 25.74
C LYS A 316 17.38 -25.01 25.77
N ASN A 317 18.38 -25.36 24.94
CA ASN A 317 19.64 -24.66 24.77
C ASN A 317 19.65 -23.76 23.50
N GLY A 318 18.51 -23.62 22.84
CA GLY A 318 18.36 -22.79 21.65
C GLY A 318 18.04 -21.33 21.95
N MET A 319 17.80 -20.57 20.88
CA MET A 319 17.28 -19.21 20.96
C MET A 319 15.78 -19.25 21.23
N TRP A 320 15.31 -18.44 22.18
CA TRP A 320 13.90 -18.34 22.52
C TRP A 320 13.37 -16.92 22.37
N GLY A 321 12.16 -16.80 21.83
CA GLY A 321 11.38 -15.59 21.84
C GLY A 321 10.47 -15.49 23.06
N LEU A 322 10.29 -14.28 23.60
CA LEU A 322 9.44 -14.06 24.78
C LEU A 322 7.96 -14.44 24.55
N GLY A 323 7.47 -14.33 23.32
CA GLY A 323 6.08 -14.63 22.99
C GLY A 323 5.77 -16.12 23.14
N SER A 324 6.79 -16.97 22.93
CA SER A 324 6.69 -18.42 23.14
C SER A 324 6.68 -18.80 24.63
N GLN A 325 6.98 -17.84 25.51
CA GLN A 325 6.86 -17.98 26.97
C GLN A 325 5.61 -17.27 27.53
N ALA A 326 4.69 -16.78 26.69
CA ALA A 326 3.52 -16.01 27.15
C ALA A 326 2.70 -16.72 28.23
N TYR A 327 2.45 -18.03 28.08
CA TYR A 327 1.69 -18.81 29.06
C TYR A 327 2.46 -19.11 30.35
N THR A 328 3.68 -18.63 30.55
CA THR A 328 4.29 -18.62 31.88
C THR A 328 3.63 -17.57 32.76
N VAL A 329 3.16 -16.46 32.17
CA VAL A 329 2.57 -15.31 32.89
C VAL A 329 1.08 -15.12 32.67
N PHE A 330 0.53 -15.53 31.52
CA PHE A 330 -0.89 -15.42 31.21
C PHE A 330 -1.68 -16.66 31.63
N ASP A 331 -2.88 -16.46 32.16
CA ASP A 331 -3.82 -17.53 32.46
C ASP A 331 -4.50 -18.02 31.18
N LYS A 332 -4.09 -19.20 30.70
CA LYS A 332 -4.63 -19.86 29.51
C LYS A 332 -6.14 -20.12 29.56
N LYS A 333 -6.77 -20.06 30.74
CA LYS A 333 -8.23 -20.18 30.87
C LYS A 333 -8.95 -18.88 30.57
N LYS A 334 -8.28 -17.73 30.72
CA LYS A 334 -8.88 -16.39 30.58
C LYS A 334 -8.53 -15.69 29.27
N ILE A 335 -7.39 -16.03 28.65
CA ILE A 335 -6.91 -15.39 27.42
C ILE A 335 -6.21 -16.39 26.51
N THR A 336 -6.32 -16.18 25.20
CA THR A 336 -5.54 -16.92 24.19
C THR A 336 -4.31 -16.10 23.80
N CYS A 337 -3.12 -16.66 23.95
CA CYS A 337 -1.87 -16.05 23.47
C CYS A 337 -1.55 -16.55 22.05
N TYR A 338 -1.36 -15.63 21.10
CA TYR A 338 -0.96 -15.95 19.73
C TYR A 338 0.34 -15.25 19.34
N ASN A 339 1.38 -16.03 19.02
CA ASN A 339 2.69 -15.49 18.63
C ASN A 339 2.82 -15.34 17.10
N ALA A 340 2.40 -14.16 16.63
CA ALA A 340 2.46 -13.73 15.22
C ALA A 340 3.80 -13.07 14.83
N ALA A 341 4.75 -12.94 15.76
CA ALA A 341 6.07 -12.41 15.46
C ALA A 341 6.82 -13.28 14.45
N GLN A 342 7.84 -12.72 13.82
CA GLN A 342 8.68 -13.44 12.86
C GLN A 342 10.15 -13.03 13.00
N ALA A 343 11.00 -14.04 13.22
CA ALA A 343 12.44 -13.84 13.30
C ALA A 343 13.01 -13.07 12.09
N GLY A 344 13.85 -12.08 12.39
CA GLY A 344 14.56 -11.27 11.41
C GLY A 344 13.70 -10.23 10.69
N ARG A 345 12.50 -9.90 11.15
CA ARG A 345 11.68 -8.83 10.53
C ARG A 345 11.85 -7.51 11.28
N SER A 346 11.86 -6.42 10.53
CA SER A 346 11.66 -5.04 10.98
C SER A 346 10.20 -4.66 10.82
N THR A 347 9.80 -3.47 11.29
CA THR A 347 8.46 -2.93 11.02
C THR A 347 8.15 -2.89 9.51
N ARG A 348 9.09 -2.40 8.69
CA ARG A 348 9.01 -2.36 7.21
C ARG A 348 8.80 -3.74 6.61
N THR A 349 9.70 -4.69 6.88
CA THR A 349 9.63 -6.01 6.25
C THR A 349 8.45 -6.85 6.77
N TYR A 350 8.03 -6.65 8.02
CA TYR A 350 6.83 -7.29 8.55
C TYR A 350 5.56 -6.79 7.83
N LEU A 351 5.50 -5.50 7.51
CA LEU A 351 4.43 -4.91 6.71
C LEU A 351 4.49 -5.37 5.25
N ASN A 352 5.65 -5.26 4.59
CA ASN A 352 5.83 -5.59 3.18
C ASN A 352 5.53 -7.06 2.85
N GLU A 353 5.82 -7.98 3.78
CA GLU A 353 5.50 -9.41 3.64
C GLU A 353 4.02 -9.74 3.92
N GLY A 354 3.16 -8.74 4.18
CA GLY A 354 1.73 -8.94 4.49
C GLY A 354 1.46 -9.63 5.82
N ARG A 355 2.45 -9.66 6.73
CA ARG A 355 2.28 -10.29 8.06
C ARG A 355 1.45 -9.42 8.97
N TRP A 356 1.67 -8.10 8.91
CA TRP A 356 0.82 -7.15 9.62
C TRP A 356 -0.63 -7.23 9.14
N ASP A 357 -0.87 -7.30 7.83
CA ASP A 357 -2.21 -7.43 7.28
C ASP A 357 -2.92 -8.67 7.81
N LYS A 358 -2.21 -9.80 7.95
CA LYS A 358 -2.77 -11.02 8.59
C LYS A 358 -3.17 -10.80 10.04
N VAL A 359 -2.37 -10.08 10.83
CA VAL A 359 -2.75 -9.72 12.20
C VAL A 359 -3.99 -8.84 12.17
N TYR A 360 -3.92 -7.70 11.48
CA TYR A 360 -4.99 -6.71 11.37
C TYR A 360 -6.33 -7.32 10.93
N ASN A 361 -6.33 -8.21 9.94
CA ASN A 361 -7.53 -8.88 9.44
C ASN A 361 -8.05 -9.97 10.39
N SER A 362 -7.24 -10.42 11.36
CA SER A 362 -7.64 -11.41 12.36
C SER A 362 -8.14 -10.79 13.65
N LEU A 363 -7.95 -9.49 13.87
CA LEU A 363 -8.32 -8.82 15.12
C LEU A 363 -9.84 -8.76 15.31
N GLU A 364 -10.28 -8.98 16.54
CA GLU A 364 -11.66 -8.73 16.99
C GLU A 364 -11.68 -7.69 18.12
N PRO A 365 -12.80 -6.97 18.31
CA PRO A 365 -12.95 -6.06 19.44
C PRO A 365 -12.65 -6.75 20.78
N GLY A 366 -11.85 -6.10 21.61
CA GLY A 366 -11.41 -6.63 22.92
C GLY A 366 -10.12 -7.45 22.89
N ASP A 367 -9.55 -7.75 21.71
CA ASP A 367 -8.20 -8.30 21.60
C ASP A 367 -7.13 -7.29 22.07
N PHE A 368 -5.94 -7.79 22.40
CA PHE A 368 -4.75 -7.01 22.75
C PHE A 368 -3.63 -7.28 21.76
N VAL A 369 -2.82 -6.27 21.42
CA VAL A 369 -1.71 -6.44 20.47
C VAL A 369 -0.43 -5.83 21.04
N PHE A 370 0.54 -6.69 21.35
CA PHE A 370 1.91 -6.26 21.62
C PHE A 370 2.64 -5.97 20.31
N ILE A 371 3.22 -4.78 20.23
CA ILE A 371 4.02 -4.31 19.10
C ILE A 371 5.45 -4.09 19.61
N GLN A 372 6.38 -4.99 19.23
CA GLN A 372 7.78 -4.96 19.65
C GLN A 372 8.73 -5.14 18.46
N PHE A 373 9.29 -4.02 17.98
CA PHE A 373 10.26 -3.99 16.89
C PHE A 373 11.45 -3.08 17.20
N GLY A 374 12.46 -3.03 16.34
CA GLY A 374 13.61 -2.14 16.47
C GLY A 374 14.97 -2.79 16.21
N HIS A 375 15.16 -4.08 16.52
CA HIS A 375 16.47 -4.71 16.34
C HIS A 375 16.87 -4.86 14.87
N ASN A 376 15.90 -5.04 13.98
CA ASN A 376 16.13 -5.17 12.54
C ASN A 376 15.95 -3.84 11.80
N ASP A 377 15.17 -2.91 12.37
CA ASP A 377 14.87 -1.58 11.83
C ASP A 377 16.13 -0.69 11.74
N ILE A 378 17.16 -0.99 12.52
CA ILE A 378 18.46 -0.29 12.49
C ILE A 378 19.35 -0.71 11.31
N GLY A 379 18.98 -1.75 10.56
CA GLY A 379 19.75 -2.22 9.40
C GLY A 379 19.77 -1.22 8.24
N GLY A 380 20.48 -1.57 7.16
CA GLY A 380 20.50 -0.77 5.94
C GLY A 380 19.13 -0.67 5.27
N ILE A 381 18.80 0.52 4.74
CA ILE A 381 17.55 0.78 4.01
C ILE A 381 17.62 0.24 2.58
N ASP A 382 18.74 0.50 1.89
CA ASP A 382 19.02 0.23 0.48
C ASP A 382 20.25 -0.69 0.30
N LYS A 383 20.60 -1.42 1.36
CA LYS A 383 21.75 -2.34 1.41
C LYS A 383 21.39 -3.60 2.17
N GLU A 384 22.16 -4.65 1.93
CA GLU A 384 22.07 -5.93 2.63
C GLU A 384 20.67 -6.56 2.56
N LYS A 385 19.97 -6.67 3.69
CA LYS A 385 18.67 -7.32 3.85
C LYS A 385 17.49 -6.35 3.69
N GLU A 386 17.76 -5.07 3.43
CA GLU A 386 16.76 -3.99 3.21
C GLU A 386 15.72 -3.90 4.33
N ARG A 387 16.16 -4.10 5.58
CA ARG A 387 15.30 -4.07 6.76
C ARG A 387 15.15 -2.68 7.36
N GLY A 388 16.07 -1.78 7.03
CA GLY A 388 16.16 -0.45 7.61
C GLY A 388 14.93 0.41 7.39
N VAL A 389 14.74 1.35 8.30
CA VAL A 389 13.72 2.40 8.25
C VAL A 389 14.36 3.77 8.51
N ILE A 390 13.63 4.86 8.23
CA ILE A 390 14.13 6.20 8.51
C ILE A 390 14.20 6.40 10.05
N PRO A 391 15.34 6.81 10.63
CA PRO A 391 15.45 7.07 12.05
C PRO A 391 14.50 8.18 12.54
N GLY A 392 13.95 8.01 13.75
CA GLY A 392 13.11 9.03 14.40
C GLY A 392 11.60 8.76 14.34
N THR A 393 10.83 9.77 14.76
CA THR A 393 9.38 9.66 14.99
C THR A 393 8.53 10.66 14.22
N ALA A 394 9.16 11.57 13.48
CA ALA A 394 8.47 12.46 12.56
C ALA A 394 7.77 11.65 11.46
N ASP A 395 6.60 12.10 11.00
CA ASP A 395 5.90 11.46 9.88
C ASP A 395 6.61 11.82 8.57
N THR A 396 7.65 11.06 8.27
CA THR A 396 8.49 11.21 7.08
C THR A 396 8.56 9.91 6.31
N CYS A 397 8.71 10.05 5.00
CA CYS A 397 8.99 8.95 4.10
C CYS A 397 9.89 9.43 2.96
N HIS A 398 10.60 8.49 2.34
CA HIS A 398 11.42 8.74 1.16
C HIS A 398 11.32 7.57 0.20
N VAL A 399 11.47 7.84 -1.10
CA VAL A 399 11.44 6.81 -2.13
C VAL A 399 12.80 6.14 -2.20
N TYR A 400 12.84 4.83 -2.00
CA TYR A 400 14.05 4.02 -2.14
C TYR A 400 13.88 3.04 -3.29
N LYS A 401 14.99 2.77 -3.98
CA LYS A 401 15.07 1.71 -4.98
C LYS A 401 15.68 0.49 -4.31
N SER A 402 15.00 -0.65 -4.37
CA SER A 402 15.52 -1.93 -3.89
C SER A 402 16.78 -2.28 -4.69
N ALA A 403 17.87 -2.57 -3.99
CA ALA A 403 19.09 -3.13 -4.52
C ALA A 403 18.89 -4.58 -4.99
N LYS A 404 17.86 -5.27 -4.50
CA LYS A 404 17.58 -6.68 -4.84
C LYS A 404 16.96 -6.85 -6.22
N ASP A 405 15.94 -6.05 -6.53
CA ASP A 405 15.14 -6.23 -7.75
C ASP A 405 14.88 -4.93 -8.52
N GLY A 406 15.40 -3.79 -8.03
CA GLY A 406 15.26 -2.50 -8.67
C GLY A 406 13.87 -1.87 -8.54
N THR A 407 12.95 -2.48 -7.79
CA THR A 407 11.62 -1.91 -7.52
C THR A 407 11.72 -0.68 -6.60
N TYR A 408 10.74 0.22 -6.69
CA TYR A 408 10.71 1.41 -5.85
C TYR A 408 9.71 1.24 -4.70
N GLU A 409 10.01 1.78 -3.53
CA GLU A 409 9.06 1.84 -2.43
C GLU A 409 9.25 3.08 -1.56
N LEU A 410 8.16 3.53 -0.93
CA LEU A 410 8.23 4.52 0.14
C LEU A 410 8.65 3.81 1.43
N VAL A 411 9.78 4.21 1.98
CA VAL A 411 10.20 3.78 3.32
C VAL A 411 9.91 4.90 4.30
N TYR A 412 9.22 4.56 5.38
CA TYR A 412 8.77 5.49 6.40
C TYR A 412 9.71 5.52 7.61
N SER A 413 9.50 6.50 8.51
CA SER A 413 10.20 6.54 9.79
C SER A 413 9.76 5.45 10.75
N PHE A 414 10.63 5.10 11.70
CA PHE A 414 10.32 4.10 12.73
C PHE A 414 9.04 4.46 13.49
N GLY A 415 8.91 5.71 13.94
CA GLY A 415 7.70 6.15 14.64
C GLY A 415 6.45 6.16 13.76
N TRP A 416 6.57 6.42 12.46
CA TRP A 416 5.44 6.31 11.52
C TRP A 416 4.91 4.87 11.47
N TYR A 417 5.79 3.86 11.36
CA TYR A 417 5.34 2.46 11.33
C TYR A 417 4.66 2.05 12.63
N LEU A 418 5.19 2.46 13.78
CA LEU A 418 4.55 2.19 15.07
C LEU A 418 3.16 2.85 15.14
N LYS A 419 3.04 4.12 14.73
CA LYS A 419 1.74 4.82 14.67
C LYS A 419 0.75 4.12 13.74
N LYS A 420 1.22 3.63 12.59
CA LYS A 420 0.40 2.85 11.65
C LYS A 420 -0.19 1.61 12.33
N PHE A 421 0.66 0.85 13.00
CA PHE A 421 0.23 -0.37 13.70
C PHE A 421 -0.73 -0.05 14.85
N ILE A 422 -0.49 1.02 15.60
CA ILE A 422 -1.39 1.47 16.68
C ILE A 422 -2.77 1.84 16.12
N ASP A 423 -2.81 2.64 15.04
CA ASP A 423 -4.07 3.10 14.44
C ASP A 423 -4.88 1.92 13.86
N ASP A 424 -4.20 0.99 13.18
CA ASP A 424 -4.82 -0.23 12.64
C ASP A 424 -5.43 -1.12 13.74
N VAL A 425 -4.77 -1.24 14.90
CA VAL A 425 -5.30 -2.02 16.03
C VAL A 425 -6.54 -1.34 16.64
N ARG A 426 -6.48 -0.01 16.82
CA ARG A 426 -7.61 0.78 17.34
C ARG A 426 -8.82 0.73 16.40
N GLU A 427 -8.60 0.78 15.10
CA GLU A 427 -9.63 0.67 14.07
C GLU A 427 -10.43 -0.64 14.20
N LYS A 428 -9.78 -1.73 14.64
CA LYS A 428 -10.43 -3.03 14.87
C LYS A 428 -11.08 -3.18 16.25
N GLY A 429 -11.09 -2.13 17.07
CA GLY A 429 -11.60 -2.18 18.44
C GLY A 429 -10.71 -2.97 19.41
N ALA A 430 -9.47 -3.27 19.02
CA ALA A 430 -8.48 -3.93 19.85
C ALA A 430 -7.59 -2.91 20.57
N THR A 431 -6.85 -3.35 21.59
CA THR A 431 -5.98 -2.50 22.41
C THR A 431 -4.52 -2.67 22.02
N PRO A 432 -3.86 -1.67 21.39
CA PRO A 432 -2.44 -1.73 21.13
C PRO A 432 -1.64 -1.44 22.40
N ILE A 433 -0.55 -2.18 22.58
CA ILE A 433 0.42 -1.97 23.66
C ILE A 433 1.81 -2.00 23.03
N LEU A 434 2.53 -0.87 23.11
CA LEU A 434 3.93 -0.85 22.69
C LEU A 434 4.79 -1.55 23.75
N VAL A 435 5.71 -2.40 23.29
CA VAL A 435 6.71 -3.03 24.14
C VAL A 435 8.07 -2.68 23.55
N SER A 436 8.92 -1.98 24.32
CA SER A 436 10.25 -1.63 23.80
C SER A 436 11.10 -2.89 23.57
N LEU A 437 12.05 -2.81 22.63
CA LEU A 437 12.99 -3.90 22.34
C LEU A 437 13.75 -4.36 23.59
N THR A 438 14.12 -5.63 23.66
CA THR A 438 14.93 -6.15 24.76
C THR A 438 16.36 -5.59 24.70
N PRO A 439 17.05 -5.35 25.83
CA PRO A 439 18.41 -4.85 25.79
C PRO A 439 19.36 -5.91 25.22
N ARG A 440 20.33 -5.47 24.42
CA ARG A 440 21.45 -6.32 24.01
C ARG A 440 22.38 -6.55 25.21
N ASN A 441 23.12 -7.65 25.20
CA ASN A 441 24.14 -7.96 26.22
C ASN A 441 25.39 -7.07 26.05
N GLU A 442 25.21 -5.76 25.96
CA GLU A 442 26.28 -4.78 25.81
C GLU A 442 26.38 -3.94 27.06
N TRP A 443 27.58 -3.87 27.60
CA TRP A 443 27.85 -3.30 28.91
C TRP A 443 28.89 -2.20 28.81
N SER A 444 28.65 -1.08 29.48
CA SER A 444 29.58 0.02 29.68
C SER A 444 29.60 0.38 31.16
N ASN A 445 30.77 0.48 31.76
CA ASN A 445 30.95 0.86 33.17
C ASN A 445 30.11 0.01 34.15
N GLY A 446 30.04 -1.30 33.93
CA GLY A 446 29.29 -2.23 34.79
C GLY A 446 27.76 -2.10 34.68
N LYS A 447 27.25 -1.40 33.65
CA LYS A 447 25.83 -1.21 33.37
C LYS A 447 25.51 -1.58 31.93
N ILE A 448 24.33 -2.14 31.71
CA ILE A 448 23.86 -2.46 30.36
C ILE A 448 23.44 -1.20 29.59
N GLU A 449 23.65 -1.19 28.27
CA GLU A 449 23.28 -0.10 27.37
C GLU A 449 21.76 0.18 27.40
N ARG A 450 21.35 1.45 27.57
CA ARG A 450 19.92 1.82 27.70
C ARG A 450 19.23 2.32 26.44
N ARG A 451 19.97 2.67 25.37
CA ARG A 451 19.42 3.20 24.09
C ARG A 451 18.33 4.28 24.29
N ASN A 452 18.47 5.06 25.37
CA ASN A 452 17.45 6.01 25.81
C ASN A 452 17.46 7.33 25.03
N ASP A 453 18.44 7.48 24.15
CA ASP A 453 18.67 8.57 23.20
C ASP A 453 18.23 8.22 21.76
N SER A 454 17.90 6.95 21.51
CA SER A 454 17.52 6.43 20.18
C SER A 454 16.19 5.69 20.24
N TYR A 455 16.16 4.37 20.02
CA TYR A 455 14.93 3.59 19.94
C TYR A 455 14.09 3.68 21.22
N GLY A 456 14.72 3.63 22.41
CA GLY A 456 14.01 3.82 23.68
C GLY A 456 13.33 5.20 23.75
N LYS A 457 14.01 6.24 23.26
CA LYS A 457 13.42 7.59 23.12
C LYS A 457 12.26 7.58 22.15
N TRP A 458 12.42 6.97 20.97
CA TRP A 458 11.40 6.96 19.92
C TRP A 458 10.13 6.22 20.34
N TYR A 459 10.25 5.13 21.11
CA TYR A 459 9.08 4.51 21.74
C TYR A 459 8.34 5.51 22.63
N ARG A 460 9.04 6.20 23.54
CA ARG A 460 8.43 7.19 24.44
C ARG A 460 7.83 8.40 23.70
N ASP A 461 8.48 8.85 22.63
CA ASP A 461 7.96 9.91 21.76
C ASP A 461 6.66 9.46 21.04
N VAL A 462 6.59 8.23 20.54
CA VAL A 462 5.34 7.70 19.95
C VAL A 462 4.25 7.56 21.02
N VAL A 463 4.62 7.17 22.24
CA VAL A 463 3.67 7.10 23.37
C VAL A 463 3.11 8.47 23.70
N SER A 464 3.94 9.51 23.77
CA SER A 464 3.45 10.88 23.99
C SER A 464 2.59 11.40 22.84
N GLN A 465 2.88 11.00 21.61
CA GLN A 465 2.10 11.38 20.41
C GLN A 465 0.74 10.68 20.32
N THR A 466 0.60 9.46 20.86
CA THR A 466 -0.56 8.59 20.60
C THR A 466 -1.37 8.21 21.84
N GLY A 467 -0.81 8.36 23.03
CA GLY A 467 -1.40 7.89 24.28
C GLY A 467 -1.53 6.36 24.37
N VAL A 468 -0.77 5.60 23.57
CA VAL A 468 -0.78 4.12 23.64
C VAL A 468 -0.17 3.63 24.95
N GLU A 469 -0.66 2.50 25.48
CA GLU A 469 -0.03 1.82 26.61
C GLU A 469 1.43 1.43 26.26
N PHE A 470 2.34 1.54 27.24
CA PHE A 470 3.76 1.29 27.03
C PHE A 470 4.38 0.45 28.13
N VAL A 471 4.92 -0.71 27.75
CA VAL A 471 5.80 -1.51 28.59
C VAL A 471 7.24 -1.24 28.17
N ASP A 472 7.98 -0.50 29.00
CA ASP A 472 9.41 -0.24 28.76
C ASP A 472 10.28 -1.46 29.11
N LEU A 473 10.06 -2.56 28.39
CA LEU A 473 10.76 -3.83 28.60
C LEU A 473 12.28 -3.67 28.49
N HIS A 474 12.77 -2.77 27.64
CA HIS A 474 14.20 -2.44 27.53
C HIS A 474 14.76 -2.08 28.91
N ASN A 475 14.19 -1.07 29.56
CA ASN A 475 14.68 -0.58 30.84
C ASN A 475 14.37 -1.55 31.99
N ILE A 476 13.21 -2.20 31.99
CA ILE A 476 12.86 -3.20 33.03
C ILE A 476 13.85 -4.37 33.03
N MET A 477 14.16 -4.92 31.85
CA MET A 477 15.12 -6.02 31.73
C MET A 477 16.55 -5.54 32.03
N ALA A 478 16.89 -4.34 31.60
CA ALA A 478 18.19 -3.77 31.86
C ALA A 478 18.44 -3.53 33.37
N ASP A 479 17.47 -3.00 34.11
CA ASP A 479 17.55 -2.86 35.57
C ASP A 479 17.68 -4.21 36.27
N TYR A 480 16.94 -5.21 35.78
CA TYR A 480 17.04 -6.57 36.30
C TYR A 480 18.45 -7.15 36.11
N LEU A 481 19.03 -7.01 34.92
CA LEU A 481 20.37 -7.51 34.61
C LEU A 481 21.46 -6.75 35.39
N ASP A 482 21.36 -5.43 35.49
CA ASP A 482 22.28 -4.61 36.29
C ASP A 482 22.29 -5.07 37.75
N LYS A 483 21.11 -5.28 38.34
CA LYS A 483 20.97 -5.71 39.74
C LYS A 483 21.41 -7.16 39.96
N LYS A 484 21.09 -8.08 39.03
CA LYS A 484 21.29 -9.51 39.23
C LYS A 484 22.66 -10.00 38.75
N CYS A 485 23.20 -9.39 37.71
CA CYS A 485 24.42 -9.82 37.04
C CYS A 485 25.56 -8.82 37.26
N GLY A 486 25.36 -7.54 36.96
CA GLY A 486 26.39 -6.50 37.08
C GLY A 486 27.59 -6.65 36.13
N SER A 487 27.55 -7.60 35.19
CA SER A 487 28.57 -7.77 34.14
C SER A 487 28.06 -8.64 32.98
N LYS A 488 28.70 -8.52 31.81
CA LYS A 488 28.42 -9.30 30.58
C LYS A 488 28.49 -10.81 30.85
N ALA A 489 29.60 -11.30 31.40
CA ALA A 489 29.81 -12.72 31.67
C ALA A 489 28.72 -13.36 32.57
N LYS A 490 28.22 -12.61 33.57
CA LYS A 490 27.13 -13.09 34.45
C LYS A 490 25.77 -13.03 33.76
N ALA A 491 25.60 -12.14 32.78
CA ALA A 491 24.39 -11.98 31.99
C ALA A 491 24.29 -12.99 30.83
N ASP A 492 25.40 -13.59 30.38
CA ASP A 492 25.44 -14.52 29.24
C ASP A 492 24.40 -15.64 29.31
N LYS A 493 24.09 -16.16 30.51
CA LYS A 493 23.05 -17.19 30.69
C LYS A 493 21.63 -16.77 30.28
N TYR A 494 21.36 -15.47 30.15
CA TYR A 494 20.09 -14.92 29.66
C TYR A 494 20.06 -14.76 28.14
N TYR A 495 21.22 -14.89 27.47
CA TYR A 495 21.37 -14.80 26.03
C TYR A 495 21.80 -16.15 25.45
N ASN A 496 21.69 -16.32 24.13
CA ASN A 496 22.04 -17.56 23.47
C ASN A 496 23.03 -17.35 22.34
N HIS A 497 24.29 -17.67 22.58
CA HIS A 497 25.43 -17.61 21.64
C HIS A 497 25.71 -16.26 20.96
N ASP A 498 24.91 -15.22 21.22
CA ASP A 498 25.15 -13.85 20.76
C ASP A 498 24.61 -12.80 21.76
N HIS A 499 24.76 -11.53 21.43
CA HIS A 499 24.38 -10.41 22.29
C HIS A 499 22.92 -9.96 22.15
N THR A 500 22.09 -10.60 21.32
CA THR A 500 20.71 -10.15 21.02
C THR A 500 19.66 -11.18 21.41
N HIS A 501 19.86 -12.44 21.05
CA HIS A 501 18.85 -13.46 21.19
C HIS A 501 18.85 -14.04 22.61
N SER A 502 17.66 -14.19 23.18
CA SER A 502 17.51 -14.71 24.53
C SER A 502 17.70 -16.23 24.56
N SER A 503 18.27 -16.75 25.66
CA SER A 503 18.11 -18.15 26.05
C SER A 503 16.67 -18.41 26.52
N LEU A 504 16.33 -19.67 26.82
CA LEU A 504 15.04 -19.99 27.45
C LEU A 504 14.87 -19.23 28.78
N LEU A 505 15.93 -19.09 29.58
CA LEU A 505 15.91 -18.34 30.83
C LEU A 505 15.68 -16.84 30.56
N GLY A 506 16.35 -16.28 29.55
CA GLY A 506 16.13 -14.90 29.08
C GLY A 506 14.68 -14.65 28.67
N ALA A 507 14.14 -15.49 27.80
CA ALA A 507 12.78 -15.36 27.29
C ALA A 507 11.73 -15.45 28.41
N LYS A 508 11.90 -16.37 29.37
CA LYS A 508 11.04 -16.46 30.56
C LYS A 508 11.13 -15.22 31.44
N THR A 509 12.35 -14.69 31.60
CA THR A 509 12.58 -13.47 32.38
C THR A 509 11.93 -12.25 31.72
N ASN A 510 12.04 -12.14 30.40
CA ASN A 510 11.37 -11.10 29.61
C ASN A 510 9.84 -11.20 29.72
N ALA A 511 9.25 -12.39 29.62
CA ALA A 511 7.81 -12.59 29.83
C ALA A 511 7.36 -12.14 31.23
N ASN A 512 8.10 -12.50 32.28
CA ASN A 512 7.84 -12.02 33.64
C ASN A 512 7.97 -10.50 33.77
N ASN A 513 8.94 -9.90 33.09
CA ASN A 513 9.13 -8.45 33.09
C ASN A 513 8.02 -7.71 32.32
N ILE A 514 7.43 -8.32 31.28
CA ILE A 514 6.19 -7.81 30.67
C ILE A 514 5.07 -7.78 31.71
N ALA A 515 4.85 -8.87 32.45
CA ALA A 515 3.81 -8.91 33.48
C ALA A 515 4.02 -7.84 34.57
N LYS A 516 5.27 -7.56 34.96
CA LYS A 516 5.60 -6.45 35.87
C LYS A 516 5.27 -5.09 35.24
N GLY A 517 5.66 -4.87 33.99
CA GLY A 517 5.38 -3.63 33.26
C GLY A 517 3.89 -3.37 33.12
N LEU A 518 3.11 -4.38 32.74
CA LEU A 518 1.64 -4.28 32.66
C LEU A 518 1.01 -3.87 34.00
N LYS A 519 1.49 -4.44 35.11
CA LYS A 519 1.05 -4.06 36.46
C LYS A 519 1.40 -2.61 36.79
N ALA A 520 2.62 -2.18 36.44
CA ALA A 520 3.09 -0.83 36.71
C ALA A 520 2.31 0.25 35.95
N ILE A 521 1.85 -0.06 34.73
CA ILE A 521 1.04 0.87 33.93
C ILE A 521 -0.48 0.70 34.16
N HIS A 522 -0.89 -0.14 35.11
CA HIS A 522 -2.29 -0.46 35.40
C HIS A 522 -3.09 -0.90 34.15
N SER A 523 -2.45 -1.64 33.25
CA SER A 523 -3.09 -2.12 32.02
C SER A 523 -4.27 -3.03 32.35
N LYS A 524 -5.36 -2.94 31.57
CA LYS A 524 -6.50 -3.86 31.67
C LYS A 524 -6.08 -5.32 31.43
N LEU A 525 -4.98 -5.52 30.70
CA LEU A 525 -4.44 -6.84 30.42
C LEU A 525 -3.95 -7.57 31.68
N THR A 526 -3.75 -6.85 32.80
CA THR A 526 -3.38 -7.45 34.10
C THR A 526 -4.41 -8.43 34.65
N GLY A 527 -5.70 -8.28 34.32
CA GLY A 527 -6.77 -9.20 34.73
C GLY A 527 -6.63 -10.62 34.16
N TYR A 528 -5.79 -10.79 33.13
CA TYR A 528 -5.53 -12.07 32.46
C TYR A 528 -4.20 -12.72 32.86
N LEU A 529 -3.44 -12.09 33.76
CA LEU A 529 -2.24 -12.69 34.33
C LEU A 529 -2.60 -13.79 35.34
N LYS A 530 -1.64 -14.69 35.59
CA LYS A 530 -1.73 -15.72 36.62
C LYS A 530 -1.57 -15.18 38.04
#